data_AF-A0A4Y9IU93-F1
#
_entry.id   AF-A0A4Y9IU93-F1
#
_cell.length_a   1.000
_cell.length_b   1.000
_cell.length_c   1.000
_cell.angle_alpha   90.00
_cell.angle_beta   90.00
_cell.angle_gamma   90.00
#
_symmetry.space_group_name_H-M   'P 1'
#
loop_
_entity.id
_entity.type
_entity.pdbx_description
1 polymer ?
#
loop_
_entity_poly.entity_id
_entity_poly.type
_entity_poly.pdbx_seq_one_letter_code
_entity_poly.pdbx_strand_id
1 'polypeptide(L)'
;MSEVHYTTKRHYKHLSDKERSQIEILLNEGYTISKIATLLNRHKSTISREIKRGSVLQKQYLYGYKEVLQSTYFSDTAHLLSQQRKQHSAKCSIRHKLSTQFMSQLISTLSQKIRIHSVDSFVNTYKKQHSDEIVPCTKT
;
A
#
# COMPACT_ATOMS: atom_id res chain seq x y z
N MET A 1 -17.61 -0.68 -34.43
CA MET A 1 -17.16 -1.29 -33.15
C MET A 1 -15.70 -0.93 -32.93
N SER A 2 -15.36 -0.28 -31.82
CA SER A 2 -13.97 -0.04 -31.42
C SER A 2 -13.50 -1.19 -30.53
N GLU A 3 -12.42 -1.87 -30.92
CA GLU A 3 -11.82 -2.93 -30.10
C GLU A 3 -11.15 -2.30 -28.86
N VAL A 4 -11.53 -2.78 -27.68
CA VAL A 4 -10.96 -2.32 -26.41
C VAL A 4 -9.76 -3.20 -26.07
N HIS A 5 -8.54 -2.69 -26.27
CA HIS A 5 -7.32 -3.38 -25.88
C HIS A 5 -7.03 -3.13 -24.39
N TYR A 6 -7.25 -4.13 -23.53
CA TYR A 6 -6.82 -4.09 -22.13
C TYR A 6 -5.49 -4.82 -21.94
N THR A 7 -4.48 -4.14 -21.39
CA THR A 7 -3.20 -4.74 -21.03
C THR A 7 -3.25 -5.26 -19.59
N THR A 8 -3.31 -6.58 -19.40
CA THR A 8 -3.27 -7.20 -18.05
C THR A 8 -1.86 -7.44 -17.52
N LYS A 9 -0.82 -7.09 -18.29
CA LYS A 9 0.59 -7.26 -17.87
C LYS A 9 0.95 -6.24 -16.80
N ARG A 10 1.35 -6.74 -15.62
CA ARG A 10 1.79 -5.91 -14.50
C ARG A 10 3.19 -5.35 -14.78
N HIS A 11 3.25 -4.13 -15.30
CA HIS A 11 4.51 -3.44 -15.60
C HIS A 11 5.34 -3.13 -14.35
N TYR A 12 4.68 -2.84 -13.22
CA TYR A 12 5.36 -2.50 -11.97
C TYR A 12 5.60 -3.73 -11.11
N LYS A 13 6.88 -4.08 -10.92
CA LYS A 13 7.33 -5.13 -10.01
C LYS A 13 7.95 -4.49 -8.77
N HIS A 14 7.49 -4.92 -7.60
CA HIS A 14 8.11 -4.52 -6.33
C HIS A 14 9.51 -5.14 -6.21
N LEU A 15 10.39 -4.46 -5.48
CA LEU A 15 11.67 -5.04 -5.07
C LEU A 15 11.40 -6.24 -4.15
N SER A 16 12.02 -7.36 -4.51
CA SER A 16 12.13 -8.55 -3.68
C SER A 16 13.08 -8.30 -2.51
N ASP A 17 13.05 -9.19 -1.52
CA ASP A 17 13.89 -9.04 -0.33
C ASP A 17 15.35 -9.30 -0.66
N LYS A 18 15.62 -10.25 -1.59
CA LYS A 18 16.96 -10.44 -2.16
C LYS A 18 17.50 -9.17 -2.80
N GLU A 19 16.68 -8.48 -3.61
CA GLU A 19 17.10 -7.21 -4.22
C GLU A 19 17.34 -6.12 -3.16
N ARG A 20 16.55 -6.09 -2.07
CA ARG A 20 16.81 -5.16 -0.96
C ARG A 20 18.14 -5.42 -0.27
N SER A 21 18.46 -6.67 0.03
CA SER A 21 19.74 -7.06 0.61
C SER A 21 20.91 -6.73 -0.33
N GLN A 22 20.73 -6.94 -1.64
CA GLN A 22 21.74 -6.55 -2.63
C GLN A 22 21.96 -5.03 -2.66
N ILE A 23 20.90 -4.21 -2.57
CA ILE A 23 21.02 -2.75 -2.47
C ILE A 23 21.84 -2.35 -1.24
N GLU A 24 21.59 -2.97 -0.09
CA GLU A 24 22.33 -2.69 1.14
C GLU A 24 23.82 -3.03 1.00
N ILE A 25 24.14 -4.23 0.52
CA ILE A 25 25.53 -4.66 0.29
C ILE A 25 26.24 -3.68 -0.66
N LEU A 26 25.63 -3.37 -1.81
CA LEU A 26 26.24 -2.48 -2.81
C LEU A 26 26.42 -1.04 -2.29
N LEU A 27 25.51 -0.55 -1.45
CA LEU A 27 25.67 0.76 -0.80
C LEU A 27 26.85 0.76 0.18
N ASN A 28 27.00 -0.32 0.96
CA ASN A 28 28.13 -0.47 1.88
C ASN A 28 29.47 -0.58 1.14
N GLU A 29 29.46 -1.17 -0.06
CA GLU A 29 30.62 -1.19 -0.98
C GLU A 29 30.86 0.17 -1.69
N GLY A 30 30.03 1.18 -1.45
CA GLY A 30 30.20 2.54 -2.00
C GLY A 30 29.68 2.72 -3.44
N TYR A 31 28.84 1.83 -3.95
CA TYR A 31 28.29 1.96 -5.29
C TYR A 31 27.27 3.11 -5.37
N THR A 32 27.28 3.83 -6.50
CA THR A 32 26.29 4.88 -6.75
C THR A 32 24.93 4.27 -7.11
N ILE A 33 23.86 5.02 -6.82
CA ILE A 33 22.47 4.62 -7.14
C ILE A 33 22.31 4.23 -8.62
N SER A 34 22.97 4.93 -9.54
CA SER A 34 22.93 4.61 -10.97
C SER A 34 23.55 3.24 -11.26
N LYS A 35 24.70 2.91 -10.64
CA LYS A 35 25.39 1.63 -10.84
C LYS A 35 24.60 0.47 -10.24
N ILE A 36 23.99 0.68 -9.06
CA ILE A 36 23.08 -0.29 -8.43
C ILE A 36 21.88 -0.56 -9.34
N ALA A 37 21.29 0.49 -9.90
CA ALA A 37 20.16 0.39 -10.81
C ALA A 37 20.49 -0.44 -12.05
N THR A 38 21.66 -0.21 -12.67
CA THR A 38 22.10 -1.02 -13.81
C THR A 38 22.35 -2.47 -13.45
N LEU A 39 22.97 -2.76 -12.30
CA LEU A 39 23.27 -4.13 -11.86
C LEU A 39 22.01 -4.94 -11.55
N LEU A 40 21.01 -4.32 -10.92
CA LEU A 40 19.74 -4.96 -10.59
C LEU A 40 18.73 -4.93 -11.75
N ASN A 41 19.10 -4.34 -12.89
CA ASN A 41 18.20 -4.07 -14.02
C ASN A 41 16.90 -3.37 -13.56
N ARG A 42 17.06 -2.36 -12.72
CA ARG A 42 15.97 -1.53 -12.19
C ARG A 42 16.15 -0.09 -12.61
N HIS A 43 15.05 0.66 -12.60
CA HIS A 43 15.12 2.08 -12.86
C HIS A 43 15.77 2.83 -11.68
N LYS A 44 16.60 3.85 -11.97
CA LYS A 44 17.29 4.67 -10.96
C LYS A 44 16.34 5.26 -9.93
N SER A 45 15.15 5.70 -10.36
CA SER A 45 14.14 6.26 -9.45
C SER A 45 13.56 5.21 -8.50
N THR A 46 13.54 3.93 -8.87
CA THR A 46 13.10 2.84 -7.99
C THR A 46 14.08 2.67 -6.84
N ILE A 47 15.38 2.59 -7.14
CA ILE A 47 16.44 2.45 -6.13
C ILE A 47 16.48 3.69 -5.22
N SER A 48 16.42 4.90 -5.79
CA SER A 48 16.40 6.14 -5.01
C SER A 48 15.21 6.22 -4.05
N ARG A 49 14.00 5.85 -4.50
CA ARG A 49 12.80 5.83 -3.65
C ARG A 49 12.88 4.75 -2.59
N GLU A 50 13.44 3.58 -2.90
CA GLU A 50 13.64 2.52 -1.92
C GLU A 50 14.56 3.00 -0.79
N ILE A 51 15.74 3.53 -1.14
CA ILE A 51 16.71 4.05 -0.16
C ILE A 51 16.05 5.11 0.71
N LYS A 52 15.41 6.11 0.11
CA LYS A 52 14.73 7.18 0.86
C LYS A 52 13.67 6.65 1.84
N ARG A 53 12.99 5.55 1.50
CA ARG A 53 11.92 4.96 2.32
C ARG A 53 12.41 3.96 3.36
N GLY A 54 13.58 3.36 3.14
CA GLY A 54 14.19 2.33 3.98
C GLY A 54 15.41 2.81 4.75
N SER A 55 15.78 4.09 4.63
CA SER A 55 16.82 4.68 5.46
C SER A 55 16.28 5.14 6.81
N VAL A 56 17.10 4.99 7.84
CA VAL A 56 16.82 5.37 9.22
C VAL A 56 17.98 6.22 9.74
N LEU A 57 17.67 7.19 10.60
CA LEU A 57 18.69 7.97 11.30
C LEU A 57 19.35 7.12 12.37
N GLN A 58 20.64 6.87 12.20
CA GLN A 58 21.48 6.15 13.14
C GLN A 58 22.48 7.09 13.79
N LYS A 59 22.73 6.87 15.09
CA LYS A 59 23.80 7.57 15.81
C LYS A 59 25.13 6.92 15.45
N GLN A 60 26.11 7.74 15.09
CA GLN A 60 27.47 7.34 14.79
C GLN A 60 28.46 8.26 15.48
N TYR A 61 29.61 7.73 15.86
CA TYR A 61 30.69 8.52 16.43
C TYR A 61 31.75 8.79 15.36
N LEU A 62 31.87 10.05 14.97
CA LEU A 62 32.97 10.52 14.14
C LEU A 62 34.21 10.64 15.02
N TYR A 63 35.34 10.07 14.57
CA TYR A 63 36.62 10.06 15.29
C TYR A 63 36.56 9.49 16.73
N GLY A 64 35.53 8.73 17.06
CA GLY A 64 35.38 8.08 18.37
C GLY A 64 34.81 8.94 19.50
N TYR A 65 34.57 10.24 19.30
CA TYR A 65 34.08 11.14 20.36
C TYR A 65 32.96 12.08 19.93
N LYS A 66 32.75 12.30 18.63
CA LYS A 66 31.73 13.24 18.15
C LYS A 66 30.50 12.49 17.67
N GLU A 67 29.40 12.58 18.43
CA GLU A 67 28.11 12.01 18.03
C GLU A 67 27.52 12.77 16.84
N VAL A 68 27.11 12.02 15.81
CA VAL A 68 26.47 12.52 14.59
C VAL A 68 25.33 11.59 14.19
N LEU A 69 24.24 12.15 13.66
CA LEU A 69 23.16 11.37 13.05
C LEU A 69 23.45 11.16 11.56
N GLN A 70 23.55 9.90 11.13
CA GLN A 70 23.70 9.51 9.73
C GLN A 70 22.45 8.76 9.25
N SER A 71 21.97 9.10 8.05
CA SER A 71 20.90 8.36 7.39
C SER A 71 21.47 7.10 6.73
N THR A 72 21.25 5.94 7.34
CA THR A 72 21.77 4.65 6.85
C THR A 72 20.63 3.77 6.35
N TYR A 73 20.83 3.08 5.23
CA TYR A 73 19.84 2.15 4.65
C TYR A 73 20.05 0.74 5.19
N PHE A 74 18.99 0.10 5.67
CA PHE A 74 18.99 -1.30 6.11
C PHE A 74 17.89 -2.08 5.41
N SER A 75 18.21 -3.22 4.79
CA SER A 75 17.24 -4.02 4.03
C SER A 75 16.10 -4.56 4.90
N ASP A 76 16.39 -4.95 6.14
CA ASP A 76 15.41 -5.43 7.11
C ASP A 76 14.37 -4.35 7.45
N THR A 77 14.83 -3.11 7.67
CA THR A 77 13.92 -1.99 7.96
C THR A 77 13.05 -1.65 6.76
N ALA A 78 13.61 -1.68 5.55
CA ALA A 78 12.87 -1.46 4.31
C ALA A 78 11.79 -2.53 4.09
N HIS A 79 12.11 -3.79 4.40
CA HIS A 79 11.17 -4.90 4.37
C HIS A 79 10.03 -4.73 5.39
N LEU A 80 10.36 -4.45 6.65
CA LEU A 80 9.39 -4.24 7.72
C LEU A 80 8.43 -3.08 7.40
N LEU A 81 8.94 -1.94 6.96
CA LEU A 81 8.12 -0.79 6.57
C LEU A 81 7.22 -1.11 5.37
N SER A 82 7.69 -1.92 4.43
CA SER A 82 6.88 -2.41 3.30
C SER A 82 5.73 -3.31 3.77
N GLN A 83 5.98 -4.23 4.71
CA GLN A 83 4.94 -5.08 5.29
C GLN A 83 3.90 -4.26 6.06
N GLN A 84 4.33 -3.33 6.92
CA GLN A 84 3.44 -2.44 7.65
C GLN A 84 2.53 -1.66 6.69
N ARG A 85 3.09 -1.06 5.63
CA ARG A 85 2.29 -0.36 4.61
C ARG A 85 1.26 -1.26 3.95
N LYS A 86 1.55 -2.54 3.71
CA LYS A 86 0.57 -3.49 3.16
C LYS A 86 -0.56 -3.77 4.15
N GLN A 87 -0.25 -3.93 5.43
CA GLN A 87 -1.24 -4.11 6.50
C GLN A 87 -2.14 -2.88 6.63
N HIS A 88 -1.58 -1.67 6.62
CA HIS A 88 -2.35 -0.41 6.65
C HIS A 88 -3.10 -0.13 5.34
N SER A 89 -2.62 -0.65 4.21
CA SER A 89 -3.29 -0.56 2.90
C SER A 89 -4.46 -1.53 2.76
N ALA A 90 -4.74 -2.38 3.76
CA ALA A 90 -5.79 -3.37 3.64
C ALA A 90 -7.15 -2.73 3.35
N LYS A 91 -7.66 -3.01 2.14
CA LYS A 91 -9.02 -2.79 1.63
C LYS A 91 -10.15 -3.40 2.50
N CYS A 92 -9.84 -3.93 3.69
CA CYS A 92 -10.76 -4.72 4.51
C CYS A 92 -11.12 -4.07 5.86
N SER A 93 -10.60 -2.89 6.21
CA SER A 93 -11.04 -2.20 7.43
C SER A 93 -12.52 -1.79 7.37
N ILE A 94 -13.07 -1.57 6.18
CA ILE A 94 -14.52 -1.32 6.01
C ILE A 94 -15.32 -2.62 6.12
N ARG A 95 -14.87 -3.72 5.49
CA ARG A 95 -15.65 -4.98 5.46
C ARG A 95 -15.87 -5.58 6.85
N HIS A 96 -14.89 -5.50 7.75
CA HIS A 96 -15.02 -5.99 9.13
C HIS A 96 -15.74 -5.01 10.07
N LYS A 97 -15.84 -3.74 9.69
CA LYS A 97 -16.58 -2.73 10.45
C LYS A 97 -18.02 -2.54 9.96
N LEU A 98 -18.31 -2.96 8.73
CA LEU A 98 -19.60 -2.81 8.10
C LEU A 98 -20.64 -3.65 8.82
N SER A 99 -21.80 -3.06 9.10
CA SER A 99 -22.92 -3.75 9.74
C SER A 99 -23.30 -5.02 8.98
N THR A 100 -23.34 -6.15 9.71
CA THR A 100 -23.80 -7.43 9.18
C THR A 100 -25.29 -7.40 8.86
N GLN A 101 -26.07 -6.66 9.66
CA GLN A 101 -27.50 -6.43 9.46
C GLN A 101 -27.76 -5.60 8.19
N PHE A 102 -26.92 -4.59 7.93
CA PHE A 102 -26.99 -3.85 6.67
C PHE A 102 -26.78 -4.78 5.47
N MET A 103 -25.76 -5.65 5.53
CA MET A 103 -25.46 -6.57 4.43
C MET A 103 -26.58 -7.60 4.20
N SER A 104 -27.15 -8.16 5.26
CA SER A 104 -28.24 -9.13 5.13
C SER A 104 -29.50 -8.49 4.53
N GLN A 105 -29.87 -7.29 4.99
CA GLN A 105 -30.99 -6.53 4.43
C GLN A 105 -30.72 -6.08 2.98
N LEU A 106 -29.51 -5.64 2.67
CA LEU A 106 -29.12 -5.28 1.31
C LEU A 106 -29.26 -6.48 0.35
N ILE A 107 -28.75 -7.66 0.73
CA ILE A 107 -28.88 -8.87 -0.09
C ILE A 107 -30.36 -9.24 -0.25
N SER A 108 -31.15 -9.18 0.82
CA SER A 108 -32.58 -9.47 0.78
C SER A 108 -33.33 -8.53 -0.17
N THR A 109 -33.13 -7.21 -0.05
CA THR A 109 -33.78 -6.21 -0.91
C THR A 109 -33.37 -6.35 -2.38
N LEU A 110 -32.09 -6.62 -2.66
CA LEU A 110 -31.62 -6.82 -4.03
C LEU A 110 -32.10 -8.14 -4.64
N SER A 111 -32.40 -9.15 -3.82
CA SER A 111 -32.91 -10.44 -4.29
C SER A 111 -34.42 -10.42 -4.62
N GLN A 112 -35.13 -9.33 -4.28
CA GLN A 112 -36.55 -9.20 -4.59
C GLN A 112 -36.82 -9.08 -6.09
N LYS A 113 -37.88 -9.75 -6.56
CA LYS A 113 -38.31 -9.74 -7.98
C LYS A 113 -38.73 -8.36 -8.46
N ILE A 114 -39.38 -7.58 -7.60
CA ILE A 114 -39.73 -6.18 -7.83
C ILE A 114 -38.97 -5.37 -6.79
N ARG A 115 -38.11 -4.45 -7.23
CA ARG A 115 -37.28 -3.63 -6.35
C ARG A 115 -37.89 -2.26 -6.17
N ILE A 116 -38.13 -1.88 -4.91
CA ILE A 116 -38.66 -0.56 -4.55
C ILE A 116 -37.54 0.48 -4.49
N HIS A 117 -36.34 0.09 -4.07
CA HIS A 117 -35.17 0.95 -3.95
C HIS A 117 -34.07 0.56 -4.93
N SER A 118 -33.38 1.56 -5.49
CA SER A 118 -32.03 1.38 -6.05
C SER A 118 -31.03 1.15 -4.91
N VAL A 119 -29.82 0.67 -5.23
CA VAL A 119 -28.75 0.49 -4.23
C VAL A 119 -28.49 1.80 -3.47
N ASP A 120 -28.37 2.92 -4.19
CA ASP A 120 -28.09 4.22 -3.59
C ASP A 120 -29.24 4.73 -2.71
N SER A 121 -30.49 4.55 -3.18
CA SER A 121 -31.67 4.92 -2.39
C SER A 121 -31.75 4.10 -1.10
N PHE A 122 -31.51 2.79 -1.18
CA PHE A 122 -31.54 1.88 -0.03
C PHE A 122 -30.46 2.26 0.99
N VAL A 123 -29.22 2.51 0.53
CA VAL A 123 -28.12 2.89 1.42
C VAL A 123 -28.46 4.19 2.17
N ASN A 124 -29.04 5.17 1.49
CA ASN A 124 -29.39 6.45 2.11
C ASN A 124 -30.55 6.32 3.10
N THR A 125 -31.60 5.55 2.78
CA THR A 125 -32.72 5.31 3.69
C THR A 125 -32.29 4.50 4.91
N TYR A 126 -31.49 3.45 4.72
CA TYR A 126 -30.99 2.62 5.80
C TYR A 126 -30.13 3.44 6.77
N LYS A 127 -29.24 4.28 6.25
CA LYS A 127 -28.37 5.16 7.06
C LYS A 127 -29.16 6.17 7.91
N LYS A 128 -30.31 6.67 7.41
CA LYS A 128 -31.20 7.55 8.19
C LYS A 128 -31.88 6.81 9.35
N GLN A 129 -32.20 5.53 9.16
CA GLN A 129 -32.87 4.71 10.17
C GLN A 129 -31.90 4.15 11.21
N HIS A 130 -30.64 3.92 10.83
CA HIS A 130 -29.59 3.32 11.67
C HIS A 130 -28.36 4.24 11.70
N SER A 131 -28.47 5.40 12.37
CA SER A 131 -27.41 6.42 12.42
C SER A 131 -26.12 5.93 13.08
N ASP A 132 -26.25 4.96 13.98
CA ASP A 132 -25.16 4.47 14.83
C ASP A 132 -24.39 3.30 14.18
N GLU A 133 -24.90 2.77 13.06
CA GLU A 133 -24.27 1.69 12.31
C GLU A 133 -23.28 2.19 11.27
N ILE A 134 -22.18 1.45 11.11
CA ILE A 134 -21.21 1.71 10.05
C ILE A 134 -21.77 1.13 8.75
N VAL A 135 -22.14 2.01 7.82
CA VAL A 135 -22.77 1.71 6.52
C VAL A 135 -21.98 2.42 5.41
N PRO A 136 -21.89 1.89 4.17
CA PRO A 136 -21.11 2.51 3.10
C PRO A 136 -21.69 3.88 2.72
N CYS A 137 -20.84 4.76 2.20
CA CYS A 137 -21.31 6.01 1.59
C CYS A 137 -21.47 5.80 0.08
N THR A 138 -22.57 6.30 -0.48
CA THR A 138 -22.80 6.36 -1.92
C THR A 138 -22.53 7.77 -2.42
N LYS A 139 -22.16 7.92 -3.70
CA LYS A 139 -21.95 9.25 -4.29
C LYS A 139 -23.28 9.99 -4.32
N THR A 140 -23.24 11.27 -3.94
CA THR A 140 -24.39 12.19 -4.04
C THR A 140 -24.51 12.72 -5.46
#